data_AF-A0A8S8Z0G7-F1
#
_entry.id   AF-A0A8S8Z0G7-F1
#
_cell.length_a   1.000
_cell.length_b   1.000
_cell.length_c   1.000
_cell.angle_alpha   90.00
_cell.angle_beta   90.00
_cell.angle_gamma   90.00
#
_symmetry.space_group_name_H-M   'P 1'
#
loop_
_entity.id
_entity.type
_entity.pdbx_description
1 polymer ?
#
loop_
_entity_poly.entity_id
_entity_poly.type
_entity_poly.pdbx_seq_one_letter_code
_entity_poly.pdbx_strand_id
1 'polypeptide(L)'
;MSEEPAEQPTEEPIEEPIEEPVNLAPGLAMALAPQEEQEGDARRRRGPDPLAALRAWEPRTRLGRMVASGEIYTYEQALDTGLPVREVEIVDALLPDLTDDVLSVNMIQRMTDSGRRVRFNVLCAVGNGDGYVGLSVCKGKEVASTIRKAIDKAKLNLVTVMRGNGSWESSEGPGTSVPFKVTGDSGSTRVTLMPAPAGKGLVIGDYGRRVLVLAGITDVWSRSAGQTRTTINFARATFNALVELNRTRITEADRTRLNITEGRIIR
;
A
#
# COMPACT_ATOMS: atom_id res chain seq x y z
N MET A 1 -44.50 -64.76 21.34
CA MET A 1 -44.56 -63.69 22.36
C MET A 1 -43.28 -63.83 23.14
N SER A 2 -42.21 -63.11 22.85
CA SER A 2 -42.13 -61.67 22.57
C SER A 2 -40.92 -61.44 21.67
N GLU A 3 -41.11 -60.76 20.53
CA GLU A 3 -39.99 -60.28 19.71
C GLU A 3 -39.40 -59.04 20.41
N GLU A 4 -38.13 -59.13 20.81
CA GLU A 4 -37.34 -57.96 21.23
C GLU A 4 -37.10 -57.08 20.00
N PRO A 5 -37.40 -55.76 20.06
CA PRO A 5 -37.05 -54.88 18.96
C PRO A 5 -35.54 -54.62 18.99
N ALA A 6 -34.89 -54.87 17.85
CA ALA A 6 -33.51 -54.51 17.62
C ALA A 6 -33.31 -53.00 17.82
N GLU A 7 -32.55 -52.66 18.86
CA GLU A 7 -32.10 -51.32 19.18
C GLU A 7 -31.20 -50.83 18.04
N GLN A 8 -31.69 -49.87 17.26
CA GLN A 8 -30.89 -49.22 16.23
C GLN A 8 -29.78 -48.43 16.94
N PRO A 9 -28.50 -48.57 16.55
CA PRO A 9 -27.45 -47.72 17.10
C PRO A 9 -27.80 -46.28 16.72
N THR A 10 -27.95 -45.44 17.75
CA THR A 10 -28.14 -44.00 17.60
C THR A 10 -26.87 -43.47 16.94
N GLU A 11 -26.97 -43.07 15.67
CA GLU A 11 -25.93 -42.31 14.99
C GLU A 11 -25.75 -41.01 15.77
N GLU A 12 -24.67 -40.95 16.56
CA GLU A 12 -24.23 -39.69 17.15
C GLU A 12 -24.01 -38.71 15.99
N PRO A 13 -24.58 -37.50 16.03
CA PRO A 13 -24.27 -36.50 15.03
C PRO A 13 -22.77 -36.25 15.12
N ILE A 14 -22.07 -36.49 14.02
CA ILE A 14 -20.66 -36.13 13.87
C ILE A 14 -20.63 -34.62 14.08
N GLU A 15 -20.17 -34.17 15.25
CA GLU A 15 -19.86 -32.77 15.47
C GLU A 15 -18.76 -32.43 14.47
N GLU A 16 -19.15 -31.76 13.38
CA GLU A 16 -18.20 -31.09 12.51
C GLU A 16 -17.34 -30.22 13.43
N PRO A 17 -16.00 -30.37 13.40
CA PRO A 17 -15.15 -29.51 14.21
C PRO A 17 -15.51 -28.10 13.81
N ILE A 18 -15.96 -27.32 14.80
CA ILE A 18 -16.21 -25.90 14.64
C ILE A 18 -14.87 -25.32 14.20
N GLU A 19 -14.68 -25.14 12.89
CA GLU A 19 -13.47 -24.55 12.34
C GLU A 19 -13.40 -23.15 12.94
N GLU A 20 -12.45 -22.95 13.87
CA GLU A 20 -12.15 -21.61 14.37
C GLU A 20 -11.95 -20.71 13.15
N PRO A 21 -12.52 -19.49 13.13
CA PRO A 21 -12.34 -18.60 12.00
C PRO A 21 -10.83 -18.38 11.85
N VAL A 22 -10.26 -18.97 10.80
CA VAL A 22 -8.84 -18.84 10.50
C VAL A 22 -8.62 -17.34 10.26
N ASN A 23 -7.96 -16.68 11.20
CA ASN A 23 -7.60 -15.26 11.11
C ASN A 23 -6.51 -15.11 10.04
N LEU A 24 -6.90 -15.25 8.79
CA LEU A 24 -6.02 -15.26 7.64
C LEU A 24 -5.89 -13.86 7.06
N ALA A 25 -4.73 -13.55 6.50
CA ALA A 25 -4.53 -12.30 5.78
C ALA A 25 -5.58 -12.14 4.66
N PRO A 26 -6.23 -10.97 4.50
CA PRO A 26 -7.37 -10.79 3.61
C PRO A 26 -7.12 -11.22 2.15
N GLY A 27 -5.93 -10.92 1.62
CA GLY A 27 -5.54 -11.32 0.28
C GLY A 27 -5.31 -12.82 0.15
N LEU A 28 -4.79 -13.48 1.19
CA LEU A 28 -4.59 -14.94 1.21
C LEU A 28 -5.93 -15.65 1.27
N ALA A 29 -6.89 -15.13 2.05
CA ALA A 29 -8.26 -15.63 2.10
C ALA A 29 -8.94 -15.54 0.72
N MET A 30 -8.77 -14.41 0.01
CA MET A 30 -9.28 -14.28 -1.37
C MET A 30 -8.59 -15.22 -2.37
N ALA A 31 -7.30 -15.51 -2.18
CA ALA A 31 -6.56 -16.40 -3.05
C ALA A 31 -6.95 -17.88 -2.87
N LEU A 32 -7.22 -18.29 -1.63
CA LEU A 32 -7.62 -19.66 -1.25
C LEU A 32 -9.11 -19.93 -1.43
N ALA A 33 -9.95 -18.89 -1.49
CA ALA A 33 -11.37 -19.06 -1.77
C ALA A 33 -11.58 -19.84 -3.07
N PRO A 34 -12.42 -20.90 -3.08
CA PRO A 34 -12.66 -21.69 -4.28
C PRO A 34 -13.17 -20.77 -5.39
N GLN A 35 -12.58 -20.86 -6.59
CA GLN A 35 -13.07 -20.11 -7.73
C GLN A 35 -14.44 -20.66 -8.09
N GLU A 36 -15.50 -19.91 -7.78
CA GLU A 36 -16.80 -20.16 -8.41
C GLU A 36 -16.58 -20.07 -9.91
N GLU A 37 -16.68 -21.21 -10.59
CA GLU A 37 -16.74 -21.28 -12.05
C GLU A 37 -18.01 -20.53 -12.48
N GLN A 38 -17.91 -19.21 -12.67
CA GLN A 38 -18.94 -18.45 -13.34
C GLN A 38 -18.97 -18.89 -14.80
N GLU A 39 -19.74 -19.95 -15.06
CA GLU A 39 -20.21 -20.38 -16.37
C GLU A 39 -21.02 -19.23 -17.01
N GLY A 40 -20.33 -18.23 -17.57
CA GLY A 40 -21.00 -17.24 -18.42
C GLY A 40 -20.46 -15.83 -18.46
N ASP A 41 -19.14 -15.59 -18.54
CA ASP A 41 -18.62 -14.45 -19.33
C ASP A 41 -17.10 -14.54 -19.58
N ALA A 42 -16.63 -15.64 -20.19
CA ALA A 42 -15.21 -15.87 -20.47
C ALA A 42 -14.57 -14.84 -21.45
N ARG A 43 -15.34 -13.88 -21.98
CA ARG A 43 -14.86 -12.90 -22.98
C ARG A 43 -14.34 -11.60 -22.39
N ARG A 44 -14.46 -11.36 -21.07
CA ARG A 44 -14.12 -10.05 -20.46
C ARG A 44 -12.86 -10.01 -19.58
N ARG A 45 -12.30 -11.14 -19.14
CA ARG A 45 -11.06 -11.17 -18.33
C ARG A 45 -9.83 -11.50 -19.20
N ARG A 46 -9.38 -10.56 -20.03
CA ARG A 46 -8.13 -10.67 -20.80
C ARG A 46 -6.99 -9.95 -20.07
N GLY A 47 -6.67 -10.40 -18.86
CA GLY A 47 -5.55 -9.90 -18.06
C GLY A 47 -4.94 -11.05 -17.24
N PRO A 48 -3.65 -10.99 -16.88
CA PRO A 48 -3.06 -11.93 -15.92
C PRO A 48 -3.84 -11.87 -14.60
N ASP A 49 -4.14 -13.01 -13.99
CA ASP A 49 -4.81 -13.07 -12.69
C ASP A 49 -3.91 -12.39 -11.63
N PRO A 50 -4.35 -11.29 -10.98
CA PRO A 50 -3.53 -10.57 -10.00
C PRO A 50 -3.20 -11.41 -8.76
N LEU A 51 -4.02 -12.42 -8.44
CA LEU A 51 -3.85 -13.29 -7.28
C LEU A 51 -3.05 -14.57 -7.61
N ALA A 52 -2.70 -14.81 -8.87
CA ALA A 52 -1.96 -16.02 -9.26
C ALA A 52 -0.60 -16.16 -8.57
N ALA A 53 0.09 -15.04 -8.36
CA ALA A 53 1.38 -15.03 -7.64
C ALA A 53 1.20 -15.48 -6.17
N LEU A 54 0.09 -15.08 -5.54
CA LEU A 54 -0.19 -15.38 -4.15
C LEU A 54 -0.58 -16.85 -3.96
N ARG A 55 -1.30 -17.47 -4.91
CA ARG A 55 -1.63 -18.91 -4.86
C ARG A 55 -0.41 -19.81 -4.99
N ALA A 56 0.61 -19.38 -5.74
CA ALA A 56 1.84 -20.13 -5.94
C ALA A 56 2.96 -19.73 -4.95
N TRP A 57 2.63 -18.93 -3.94
CA TRP A 57 3.63 -18.35 -3.04
C TRP A 57 4.11 -19.36 -1.99
N GLU A 58 5.39 -19.71 -2.06
CA GLU A 58 6.09 -20.42 -1.00
C GLU A 58 6.96 -19.42 -0.21
N PRO A 59 6.61 -19.10 1.05
CA PRO A 59 7.32 -18.09 1.83
C PRO A 59 8.73 -18.53 2.19
N ARG A 60 9.73 -17.69 1.92
CA ARG A 60 11.14 -17.96 2.26
C ARG A 60 11.52 -17.26 3.56
N THR A 61 10.95 -16.08 3.79
CA THR A 61 11.22 -15.28 4.99
C THR A 61 10.47 -15.77 6.23
N ARG A 62 10.93 -15.36 7.42
CA ARG A 62 10.23 -15.62 8.69
C ARG A 62 8.88 -14.92 8.72
N LEU A 63 8.84 -13.64 8.31
CA LEU A 63 7.62 -12.86 8.19
C LEU A 63 6.64 -13.52 7.22
N GLY A 64 7.11 -13.98 6.06
CA GLY A 64 6.26 -14.67 5.08
C GLY A 64 5.63 -15.95 5.66
N ARG A 65 6.37 -16.73 6.45
CA ARG A 65 5.83 -17.91 7.12
C ARG A 65 4.77 -17.56 8.18
N MET A 66 4.96 -16.48 8.93
CA MET A 66 3.98 -15.99 9.92
C MET A 66 2.68 -15.51 9.25
N VAL A 67 2.80 -14.82 8.11
CA VAL A 67 1.64 -14.38 7.33
C VAL A 67 0.91 -15.56 6.67
N ALA A 68 1.66 -16.50 6.08
CA ALA A 68 1.09 -17.69 5.45
C ALA A 68 0.43 -18.64 6.46
N SER A 69 0.92 -18.68 7.71
CA SER A 69 0.30 -19.48 8.78
C SER A 69 -0.91 -18.81 9.43
N GLY A 70 -1.21 -17.54 9.10
CA GLY A 70 -2.31 -16.79 9.70
C GLY A 70 -2.00 -16.22 11.11
N GLU A 71 -0.74 -16.21 11.54
CA GLU A 71 -0.35 -15.55 12.80
C GLU A 71 -0.46 -14.02 12.66
N ILE A 72 -0.23 -13.49 11.45
CA ILE A 72 -0.30 -12.06 11.12
C ILE A 72 -1.36 -11.86 10.04
N TYR A 73 -2.40 -11.10 10.36
CA TYR A 73 -3.50 -10.82 9.43
C TYR A 73 -3.58 -9.33 9.02
N THR A 74 -2.96 -8.41 9.79
CA THR A 74 -2.88 -6.99 9.43
C THR A 74 -1.46 -6.56 9.06
N TYR A 75 -1.37 -5.52 8.22
CA TYR A 75 -0.09 -4.92 7.88
C TYR A 75 0.56 -4.21 9.07
N GLU A 76 -0.22 -3.69 10.02
CA GLU A 76 0.28 -3.04 11.24
C GLU A 76 1.00 -4.04 12.15
N GLN A 77 0.40 -5.22 12.36
CA GLN A 77 1.05 -6.32 13.08
C GLN A 77 2.37 -6.72 12.42
N ALA A 78 2.42 -6.76 11.09
CA ALA A 78 3.65 -7.04 10.36
C ALA A 78 4.75 -6.01 10.65
N LEU A 79 4.40 -4.72 10.75
CA LEU A 79 5.35 -3.65 11.09
C LEU A 79 5.81 -3.75 12.55
N ASP A 80 4.93 -4.10 13.48
CA ASP A 80 5.24 -4.22 14.91
C ASP A 80 6.23 -5.35 15.20
N THR A 81 6.28 -6.39 14.36
CA THR A 81 7.31 -7.44 14.48
C THR A 81 8.74 -6.93 14.28
N GLY A 82 8.92 -5.76 13.67
CA GLY A 82 10.22 -5.19 13.33
C GLY A 82 10.99 -5.97 12.27
N LEU A 83 10.39 -7.00 11.65
CA LEU A 83 11.01 -7.77 10.59
C LEU A 83 10.93 -7.01 9.24
N PRO A 84 12.00 -7.01 8.43
CA PRO A 84 11.97 -6.32 7.15
C PRO A 84 11.10 -7.07 6.14
N VAL A 85 10.21 -6.35 5.46
CA VAL A 85 9.41 -6.86 4.33
C VAL A 85 10.31 -6.99 3.10
N ARG A 86 10.52 -8.22 2.61
CA ARG A 86 11.40 -8.52 1.46
C ARG A 86 10.72 -9.27 0.33
N GLU A 87 9.52 -9.78 0.59
CA GLU A 87 8.69 -10.52 -0.36
C GLU A 87 7.48 -9.63 -0.71
N VAL A 88 7.15 -9.56 -1.99
CA VAL A 88 6.07 -8.69 -2.50
C VAL A 88 4.72 -9.31 -2.14
N GLU A 89 4.68 -10.64 -2.13
CA GLU A 89 3.53 -11.47 -1.84
C GLU A 89 3.01 -11.24 -0.42
N ILE A 90 3.88 -10.87 0.53
CA ILE A 90 3.47 -10.47 1.89
C ILE A 90 2.56 -9.23 1.84
N VAL A 91 2.94 -8.24 1.02
CA VAL A 91 2.16 -7.02 0.87
C VAL A 91 0.83 -7.33 0.17
N ASP A 92 0.86 -8.18 -0.84
CA ASP A 92 -0.34 -8.57 -1.59
C ASP A 92 -1.30 -9.43 -0.74
N ALA A 93 -0.78 -10.21 0.20
CA ALA A 93 -1.57 -10.95 1.18
C ALA A 93 -2.25 -10.03 2.20
N LEU A 94 -1.52 -9.04 2.72
CA LEU A 94 -1.99 -8.17 3.80
C LEU A 94 -2.83 -6.99 3.31
N LEU A 95 -2.57 -6.50 2.09
CA LEU A 95 -3.19 -5.34 1.47
C LEU A 95 -3.65 -5.65 0.03
N PRO A 96 -4.82 -6.30 -0.15
CA PRO A 96 -5.34 -6.61 -1.48
C PRO A 96 -5.81 -5.36 -2.26
N ASP A 97 -6.18 -4.27 -1.57
CA ASP A 97 -6.76 -3.05 -2.16
C ASP A 97 -5.70 -2.06 -2.71
N LEU A 98 -4.53 -2.55 -3.10
CA LEU A 98 -3.40 -1.72 -3.47
C LEU A 98 -3.52 -1.23 -4.92
N THR A 99 -3.51 0.08 -5.12
CA THR A 99 -3.55 0.71 -6.44
C THR A 99 -2.15 1.16 -6.87
N ASP A 100 -1.80 0.92 -8.13
CA ASP A 100 -0.55 1.37 -8.75
C ASP A 100 -0.78 2.54 -9.72
N ASP A 101 0.11 3.53 -9.68
CA ASP A 101 0.15 4.64 -10.63
C ASP A 101 1.56 4.81 -11.21
N VAL A 102 1.64 4.85 -12.54
CA VAL A 102 2.88 5.08 -13.28
C VAL A 102 3.03 6.58 -13.52
N LEU A 103 3.80 7.22 -12.64
CA LEU A 103 4.02 8.66 -12.67
C LEU A 103 4.78 9.12 -13.91
N SER A 104 5.93 8.50 -14.22
CA SER A 104 6.71 8.88 -15.40
C SER A 104 7.55 7.75 -15.96
N VAL A 105 7.69 7.74 -17.28
CA VAL A 105 8.58 6.84 -18.03
C VAL A 105 9.55 7.70 -18.83
N ASN A 106 10.83 7.65 -18.47
CA ASN A 106 11.89 8.42 -19.13
C ASN A 106 12.84 7.48 -19.87
N MET A 107 13.16 7.79 -21.13
CA MET A 107 14.22 7.10 -21.85
C MET A 107 15.58 7.71 -21.49
N ILE A 108 16.50 6.87 -21.02
CA ILE A 108 17.89 7.24 -20.69
C ILE A 108 18.83 6.51 -21.65
N GLN A 109 19.91 7.16 -22.06
CA GLN A 109 20.85 6.61 -23.05
C GLN A 109 22.30 6.73 -22.58
N ARG A 110 23.09 5.68 -22.82
CA ARG A 110 24.55 5.69 -22.69
C ARG A 110 25.17 5.57 -24.08
N MET A 111 26.09 6.47 -24.42
CA MET A 111 26.88 6.36 -25.64
C MET A 111 27.97 5.30 -25.45
N THR A 112 28.11 4.41 -26.42
CA THR A 112 29.19 3.43 -26.54
C THR A 112 29.84 3.56 -27.91
N ASP A 113 31.02 2.98 -28.08
CA ASP A 113 31.74 2.98 -29.36
C ASP A 113 30.87 2.37 -30.49
N SER A 114 30.11 1.31 -30.17
CA SER A 114 29.16 0.67 -31.08
C SER A 114 27.76 1.33 -31.14
N GLY A 115 27.64 2.60 -30.73
CA GLY A 115 26.38 3.37 -30.81
C GLY A 115 25.68 3.61 -29.47
N ARG A 116 24.39 3.98 -29.51
CA ARG A 116 23.60 4.37 -28.32
C ARG A 116 22.93 3.16 -27.68
N ARG A 117 23.22 2.90 -26.41
CA ARG A 117 22.50 1.91 -25.59
C ARG A 117 21.41 2.59 -24.78
N VAL A 118 20.16 2.35 -25.15
CA VAL A 118 18.98 2.90 -24.47
C VAL A 118 18.54 2.01 -23.30
N ARG A 119 17.99 2.65 -22.27
CA ARG A 119 17.32 2.04 -21.13
C ARG A 119 16.15 2.94 -20.73
N PHE A 120 15.23 2.40 -19.95
CA PHE A 120 14.09 3.15 -19.43
C PHE A 120 14.24 3.32 -17.93
N ASN A 121 13.85 4.49 -17.45
CA ASN A 121 13.74 4.84 -16.05
C ASN A 121 12.26 5.10 -15.74
N VAL A 122 11.67 4.28 -14.88
CA VAL A 122 10.25 4.34 -14.53
C VAL A 122 10.13 4.77 -13.07
N LEU A 123 9.30 5.77 -12.83
CA LEU A 123 8.85 6.20 -11.51
C LEU A 123 7.42 5.71 -11.32
N CYS A 124 7.20 4.92 -10.27
CA CYS A 124 5.89 4.37 -9.93
C CYS A 124 5.60 4.65 -8.45
N ALA A 125 4.35 4.97 -8.17
CA ALA A 125 3.81 5.08 -6.82
C ALA A 125 2.73 4.01 -6.64
N VAL A 126 2.63 3.49 -5.43
CA VAL A 126 1.66 2.46 -5.05
C VAL A 126 1.03 2.88 -3.72
N GLY A 127 -0.27 2.70 -3.54
CA GLY A 127 -0.94 3.02 -2.28
C GLY A 127 -2.39 2.55 -2.24
N ASN A 128 -2.96 2.53 -1.04
CA ASN A 128 -4.32 2.07 -0.77
C ASN A 128 -5.32 3.23 -0.61
N GLY A 129 -4.88 4.49 -0.71
CA GLY A 129 -5.71 5.66 -0.44
C GLY A 129 -6.13 5.80 1.03
N ASP A 130 -5.57 4.97 1.92
CA ASP A 130 -5.92 4.93 3.34
C ASP A 130 -4.65 4.77 4.19
N GLY A 131 -3.74 5.74 4.06
CA GLY A 131 -2.59 5.86 4.95
C GLY A 131 -1.37 5.02 4.61
N TYR A 132 -1.32 4.35 3.45
CA TYR A 132 -0.09 3.70 2.97
C TYR A 132 0.29 4.17 1.57
N VAL A 133 1.58 4.50 1.41
CA VAL A 133 2.15 4.88 0.12
C VAL A 133 3.57 4.35 -0.02
N GLY A 134 3.90 3.89 -1.22
CA GLY A 134 5.22 3.44 -1.62
C GLY A 134 5.63 4.13 -2.91
N LEU A 135 6.90 4.55 -2.98
CA LEU A 135 7.46 5.16 -4.18
C LEU A 135 8.71 4.40 -4.59
N SER A 136 8.85 4.12 -5.88
CA SER A 136 10.06 3.52 -6.40
C SER A 136 10.49 4.09 -7.74
N VAL A 137 11.79 3.99 -7.98
CA VAL A 137 12.42 4.30 -9.27
C VAL A 137 13.19 3.08 -9.70
N CYS A 138 12.88 2.58 -10.89
CA CYS A 138 13.48 1.39 -11.46
C CYS A 138 14.03 1.67 -12.87
N LYS A 139 15.13 1.00 -13.19
CA LYS A 139 15.78 1.07 -14.51
C LYS A 139 15.82 -0.31 -15.17
N GLY A 140 15.55 -0.37 -16.46
CA GLY A 140 15.59 -1.62 -17.23
C GLY A 140 15.76 -1.40 -18.74
N LYS A 141 15.80 -2.50 -19.50
CA LYS A 141 15.98 -2.46 -20.96
C LYS A 141 14.65 -2.29 -21.69
N GLU A 142 13.59 -2.91 -21.19
CA GLU A 142 12.25 -2.88 -21.78
C GLU A 142 11.29 -2.14 -20.85
N VAL A 143 10.28 -1.47 -21.41
CA VAL A 143 9.35 -0.64 -20.63
C VAL A 143 8.47 -1.50 -19.72
N ALA A 144 7.77 -2.49 -20.27
CA ALA A 144 6.78 -3.29 -19.52
C ALA A 144 7.39 -4.06 -18.34
N SER A 145 8.54 -4.69 -18.53
CA SER A 145 9.24 -5.39 -17.45
C SER A 145 9.81 -4.41 -16.40
N THR A 146 10.19 -3.19 -16.80
CA THR A 146 10.62 -2.15 -15.85
C THR A 146 9.47 -1.61 -15.03
N ILE A 147 8.26 -1.49 -15.59
CA ILE A 147 7.06 -1.07 -14.86
C ILE A 147 6.73 -2.09 -13.77
N ARG A 148 6.63 -3.39 -14.10
CA ARG A 148 6.37 -4.45 -13.09
C ARG A 148 7.40 -4.40 -11.97
N LYS A 149 8.68 -4.34 -12.33
CA LYS A 149 9.78 -4.19 -11.36
C LYS A 149 9.67 -2.92 -10.50
N ALA A 150 9.11 -1.83 -11.03
CA ALA A 150 8.86 -0.61 -10.27
C ALA A 150 7.71 -0.79 -9.28
N ILE A 151 6.62 -1.44 -9.68
CA ILE A 151 5.49 -1.76 -8.82
C ILE A 151 5.94 -2.68 -7.67
N ASP A 152 6.62 -3.79 -7.98
CA ASP A 152 7.14 -4.73 -6.98
C ASP A 152 8.03 -4.03 -5.95
N LYS A 153 8.92 -3.15 -6.42
CA LYS A 153 9.81 -2.40 -5.54
C LYS A 153 9.08 -1.31 -4.74
N ALA A 154 8.00 -0.74 -5.28
CA ALA A 154 7.19 0.24 -4.58
C ALA A 154 6.40 -0.41 -3.44
N LYS A 155 5.85 -1.62 -3.66
CA LYS A 155 5.22 -2.46 -2.64
C LYS A 155 6.17 -2.74 -1.47
N LEU A 156 7.43 -3.11 -1.76
CA LEU A 156 8.44 -3.33 -0.72
C LEU A 156 8.86 -2.06 0.05
N ASN A 157 8.63 -0.88 -0.52
CA ASN A 157 8.98 0.42 0.06
C ASN A 157 7.73 1.16 0.59
N LEU A 158 6.73 0.44 1.07
CA LEU A 158 5.54 1.03 1.68
C LEU A 158 5.89 1.72 3.00
N VAL A 159 5.32 2.90 3.17
CA VAL A 159 5.45 3.72 4.37
C VAL A 159 4.04 4.09 4.84
N THR A 160 3.83 4.05 6.16
CA THR A 160 2.62 4.57 6.81
C THR A 160 2.54 6.08 6.63
N VAL A 161 1.37 6.67 6.63
CA VAL A 161 1.20 8.12 6.53
C VAL A 161 0.32 8.59 7.66
N MET A 162 0.83 9.53 8.46
CA MET A 162 0.03 10.20 9.47
C MET A 162 -0.93 11.18 8.81
N ARG A 163 -2.22 11.06 9.13
CA ARG A 163 -3.27 11.96 8.68
C ARG A 163 -3.94 12.58 9.89
N GLY A 164 -4.47 13.79 9.74
CA GLY A 164 -5.21 14.45 10.80
C GLY A 164 -5.76 15.80 10.38
N ASN A 165 -6.20 16.56 11.37
CA ASN A 165 -6.66 17.92 11.19
C ASN A 165 -5.76 18.89 11.95
N GLY A 166 -4.91 19.61 11.21
CA GLY A 166 -3.99 20.61 11.77
C GLY A 166 -4.23 22.03 11.32
N SER A 167 -5.30 22.29 10.59
CA SER A 167 -5.53 23.63 10.04
C SER A 167 -6.18 24.51 11.09
N TRP A 168 -5.62 25.70 11.29
CA TRP A 168 -6.24 26.74 12.12
C TRP A 168 -7.64 27.14 11.61
N GLU A 169 -7.90 26.98 10.32
CA GLU A 169 -9.18 27.33 9.69
C GLU A 169 -10.25 26.25 9.84
N SER A 170 -9.91 25.07 10.37
CA SER A 170 -10.83 23.94 10.47
C SER A 170 -11.41 23.81 11.87
N SER A 171 -12.68 23.40 11.95
CA SER A 171 -13.30 22.98 13.21
C SER A 171 -12.73 21.63 13.68
N GLU A 172 -12.84 21.37 14.99
CA GLU A 172 -12.42 20.09 15.57
C GLU A 172 -13.17 18.92 14.91
N GLY A 173 -12.43 17.89 14.50
CA GLY A 173 -13.00 16.72 13.84
C GLY A 173 -11.94 15.85 13.16
N PRO A 174 -12.30 14.63 12.71
CA PRO A 174 -11.40 13.79 11.93
C PRO A 174 -11.09 14.47 10.60
N GLY A 175 -9.81 14.48 10.23
CA GLY A 175 -9.33 15.12 9.01
C GLY A 175 -8.40 14.22 8.23
N THR A 176 -8.43 14.39 6.91
CA THR A 176 -7.57 13.71 5.93
C THR A 176 -6.49 14.66 5.40
N SER A 177 -6.10 15.66 6.20
CA SER A 177 -4.98 16.56 5.91
C SER A 177 -3.71 16.11 6.62
N VAL A 178 -2.63 16.86 6.43
CA VAL A 178 -1.38 16.68 7.18
C VAL A 178 -1.53 17.37 8.54
N PRO A 179 -1.16 16.75 9.67
CA PRO A 179 -1.40 17.30 11.01
C PRO A 179 -0.55 18.53 11.37
N PHE A 180 0.64 18.68 10.79
CA PHE A 180 1.49 19.85 10.99
C PHE A 180 2.36 20.11 9.78
N LYS A 181 2.98 21.28 9.73
CA LYS A 181 3.86 21.67 8.64
C LYS A 181 5.10 20.78 8.60
N VAL A 182 5.34 20.13 7.46
CA VAL A 182 6.52 19.28 7.22
C VAL A 182 7.20 19.69 5.92
N THR A 183 8.52 19.47 5.82
CA THR A 183 9.29 19.84 4.63
C THR A 183 10.17 18.69 4.21
N GLY A 184 9.86 18.05 3.07
CA GLY A 184 10.74 17.04 2.49
C GLY A 184 11.64 17.63 1.40
N ASP A 185 12.84 17.07 1.27
CA ASP A 185 13.78 17.41 0.22
C ASP A 185 14.25 16.20 -0.59
N SER A 186 14.66 16.46 -1.84
CA SER A 186 15.35 15.51 -2.70
C SER A 186 16.21 16.28 -3.70
N GLY A 187 17.52 16.31 -3.48
CA GLY A 187 18.43 17.09 -4.31
C GLY A 187 18.23 18.59 -4.08
N SER A 188 17.94 19.36 -5.14
CA SER A 188 17.65 20.79 -5.02
C SER A 188 16.17 21.10 -4.83
N THR A 189 15.28 20.11 -4.95
CA THR A 189 13.84 20.28 -4.83
C THR A 189 13.42 20.14 -3.37
N ARG A 190 12.71 21.15 -2.85
CA ARG A 190 12.14 21.16 -1.50
C ARG A 190 10.63 21.34 -1.59
N VAL A 191 9.88 20.47 -0.93
CA VAL A 191 8.41 20.51 -0.86
C VAL A 191 7.99 20.62 0.59
N THR A 192 7.36 21.73 0.93
CA THR A 192 6.76 21.94 2.25
C THR A 192 5.26 21.69 2.16
N LEU A 193 4.75 20.73 2.92
CA LEU A 193 3.33 20.46 3.08
C LEU A 193 2.83 21.18 4.33
N MET A 194 1.68 21.82 4.25
CA MET A 194 1.03 22.57 5.31
C MET A 194 -0.42 22.09 5.44
N PRO A 195 -0.95 22.05 6.67
CA PRO A 195 -2.34 21.65 6.92
C PRO A 195 -3.31 22.59 6.20
N ALA A 196 -4.35 22.02 5.59
CA ALA A 196 -5.42 22.75 4.93
C ALA A 196 -6.78 22.40 5.55
N PRO A 197 -7.76 23.31 5.55
CA PRO A 197 -9.12 22.98 5.98
C PRO A 197 -9.77 22.01 4.98
N ALA A 198 -10.76 21.25 5.45
CA ALA A 198 -11.49 20.29 4.64
C ALA A 198 -12.17 20.95 3.42
N GLY A 199 -12.07 20.31 2.25
CA GLY A 199 -12.71 20.76 1.01
C GLY A 199 -11.89 21.75 0.17
N LYS A 200 -10.63 22.03 0.53
CA LYS A 200 -9.71 22.82 -0.32
C LYS A 200 -9.16 22.02 -1.49
N GLY A 201 -9.04 20.71 -1.33
CA GLY A 201 -8.35 19.82 -2.24
C GLY A 201 -6.83 19.91 -2.15
N LEU A 202 -6.17 19.15 -3.02
CA LEU A 202 -4.72 19.09 -3.10
C LEU A 202 -4.17 20.27 -3.91
N VAL A 203 -3.55 21.25 -3.23
CA VAL A 203 -2.89 22.39 -3.86
C VAL A 203 -1.41 22.08 -4.04
N ILE A 204 -1.10 21.20 -5.00
CA ILE A 204 0.26 20.77 -5.36
C ILE A 204 0.35 20.46 -6.87
N GLY A 205 1.57 20.40 -7.40
CA GLY A 205 1.83 19.95 -8.78
C GLY A 205 1.45 18.48 -9.01
N ASP A 206 1.20 18.10 -10.27
CA ASP A 206 0.61 16.80 -10.66
C ASP A 206 1.30 15.58 -10.04
N TYR A 207 2.63 15.48 -10.14
CA TYR A 207 3.39 14.36 -9.58
C TYR A 207 3.26 14.23 -8.06
N GLY A 208 3.19 15.35 -7.34
CA GLY A 208 2.97 15.34 -5.89
C GLY A 208 1.52 15.04 -5.54
N ARG A 209 0.56 15.51 -6.37
CA ARG A 209 -0.88 15.25 -6.21
C ARG A 209 -1.14 13.75 -6.23
N ARG A 210 -0.65 13.04 -7.24
CA ARG A 210 -0.84 11.60 -7.39
C ARG A 210 -0.29 10.81 -6.19
N VAL A 211 0.88 11.19 -5.68
CA VAL A 211 1.45 10.58 -4.45
C VAL A 211 0.56 10.84 -3.23
N LEU A 212 0.04 12.06 -3.05
CA LEU A 212 -0.83 12.40 -1.92
C LEU A 212 -2.21 11.73 -2.00
N VAL A 213 -2.76 11.57 -3.21
CA VAL A 213 -4.00 10.81 -3.44
C VAL A 213 -3.82 9.36 -3.00
N LEU A 214 -2.75 8.71 -3.42
CA LEU A 214 -2.44 7.33 -3.04
C LEU A 214 -2.18 7.17 -1.54
N ALA A 215 -1.67 8.21 -0.87
CA ALA A 215 -1.50 8.25 0.58
C ALA A 215 -2.81 8.44 1.35
N GLY A 216 -3.91 8.80 0.69
CA GLY A 216 -5.19 9.09 1.35
C GLY A 216 -5.28 10.49 1.94
N ILE A 217 -4.51 11.44 1.43
CA ILE A 217 -4.56 12.85 1.81
C ILE A 217 -5.44 13.59 0.81
N THR A 218 -6.47 14.30 1.29
CA THR A 218 -7.43 15.02 0.44
C THR A 218 -7.10 16.50 0.30
N ASP A 219 -6.62 17.11 1.38
CA ASP A 219 -6.50 18.57 1.50
C ASP A 219 -5.11 18.94 1.99
N VAL A 220 -4.34 19.70 1.20
CA VAL A 220 -3.01 20.19 1.59
C VAL A 220 -2.70 21.51 0.90
N TRP A 221 -2.10 22.42 1.66
CA TRP A 221 -1.35 23.55 1.12
C TRP A 221 0.09 23.13 0.85
N SER A 222 0.60 23.36 -0.34
CA SER A 222 2.02 23.11 -0.62
C SER A 222 2.79 24.38 -0.97
N ARG A 223 4.07 24.39 -0.61
CA ARG A 223 5.05 25.34 -1.11
C ARG A 223 6.24 24.56 -1.65
N SER A 224 6.54 24.73 -2.93
CA SER A 224 7.71 24.12 -3.56
C SER A 224 8.80 25.17 -3.79
N ALA A 225 10.05 24.82 -3.49
CA ALA A 225 11.22 25.63 -3.79
C ALA A 225 12.28 24.80 -4.54
N GLY A 226 13.13 25.48 -5.31
CA GLY A 226 14.17 24.86 -6.13
C GLY A 226 13.66 24.39 -7.51
N GLN A 227 14.35 23.41 -8.11
CA GLN A 227 14.02 22.93 -9.46
C GLN A 227 12.87 21.93 -9.40
N THR A 228 11.65 22.37 -9.73
CA THR A 228 10.44 21.52 -9.73
C THR A 228 10.24 20.76 -11.04
N ARG A 229 10.96 21.13 -12.10
CA ARG A 229 10.88 20.47 -13.42
C ARG A 229 11.36 19.01 -13.37
N THR A 230 12.26 18.66 -12.45
CA THR A 230 12.73 17.29 -12.26
C THR A 230 11.67 16.46 -11.52
N THR A 231 10.84 15.77 -12.29
CA THR A 231 9.67 15.00 -11.82
C THR A 231 10.01 13.97 -10.75
N ILE A 232 11.11 13.24 -10.94
CA ILE A 232 11.60 12.22 -10.00
C ILE A 232 11.93 12.83 -8.63
N ASN A 233 12.64 13.97 -8.62
CA ASN A 233 13.01 14.64 -7.37
C ASN A 233 11.79 15.27 -6.71
N PHE A 234 10.85 15.81 -7.48
CA PHE A 234 9.64 16.40 -6.94
C PHE A 234 8.74 15.35 -6.24
N ALA A 235 8.52 14.21 -6.89
CA ALA A 235 7.79 13.09 -6.29
C ALA A 235 8.51 12.52 -5.06
N ARG A 236 9.84 12.36 -5.13
CA ARG A 236 10.65 11.92 -3.99
C ARG A 236 10.65 12.90 -2.83
N ALA A 237 10.74 14.20 -3.09
CA ALA A 237 10.65 15.22 -2.04
C ALA A 237 9.27 15.19 -1.35
N THR A 238 8.20 14.96 -2.12
CA THR A 238 6.84 14.81 -1.56
C THR A 238 6.74 13.55 -0.70
N PHE A 239 7.26 12.42 -1.18
CA PHE A 239 7.31 11.17 -0.42
C PHE A 239 8.17 11.30 0.86
N ASN A 240 9.33 11.94 0.76
CA ASN A 240 10.20 12.21 1.91
C ASN A 240 9.54 13.11 2.94
N ALA A 241 8.70 14.07 2.51
CA ALA A 241 7.91 14.89 3.43
C ALA A 241 6.96 14.03 4.28
N LEU A 242 6.36 12.99 3.69
CA LEU A 242 5.51 12.04 4.42
C LEU A 242 6.34 11.14 5.36
N VAL A 243 7.53 10.71 4.93
CA VAL A 243 8.46 9.97 5.80
C VAL A 243 8.90 10.81 6.99
N GLU A 244 9.21 12.09 6.77
CA GLU A 244 9.57 13.01 7.85
C GLU A 244 8.42 13.27 8.81
N LEU A 245 7.18 13.28 8.31
CA LEU A 245 5.99 13.41 9.13
C LEU A 245 5.97 12.33 10.22
N ASN A 246 6.21 11.08 9.85
CA ASN A 246 6.27 9.95 10.77
C ASN A 246 7.44 10.00 11.76
N ARG A 247 8.54 10.69 11.41
CA ARG A 247 9.72 10.81 12.27
C ARG A 247 9.55 11.85 13.37
N THR A 248 8.63 12.80 13.17
CA THR A 248 8.42 13.85 14.15
C THR A 248 7.86 13.25 15.44
N ARG A 249 8.39 13.73 16.58
CA ARG A 249 7.93 13.30 17.89
C ARG A 249 6.66 14.06 18.24
N ILE A 250 5.61 13.33 18.57
CA ILE A 250 4.30 13.90 18.88
C ILE A 250 3.93 13.52 20.32
N THR A 251 3.31 14.46 21.04
CA THR A 251 2.78 14.21 22.38
C THR A 251 1.37 13.63 22.27
N GLU A 252 0.96 12.79 23.21
CA GLU A 252 -0.38 12.19 23.19
C GLU A 252 -1.51 13.25 23.16
N ALA A 253 -1.32 14.38 23.85
CA ALA A 253 -2.23 15.52 23.82
C ALA A 253 -2.40 16.10 22.39
N ASP A 254 -1.33 16.15 21.60
CA ASP A 254 -1.39 16.62 20.21
C ASP A 254 -2.04 15.60 19.29
N ARG A 255 -1.87 14.30 19.55
CA ARG A 255 -2.57 13.23 18.80
C ARG A 255 -4.07 13.34 18.96
N THR A 256 -4.55 13.51 20.20
CA THR A 256 -5.99 13.68 20.47
C THR A 256 -6.51 15.00 19.92
N ARG A 257 -5.79 16.10 20.12
CA ARG A 257 -6.22 17.44 19.66
C ARG A 257 -6.33 17.53 18.13
N LEU A 258 -5.40 16.91 17.41
CA LEU A 258 -5.34 16.96 15.95
C LEU A 258 -6.01 15.75 15.28
N ASN A 259 -6.63 14.85 16.05
CA ASN A 259 -7.22 13.58 15.59
C ASN A 259 -6.30 12.80 14.65
N ILE A 260 -5.04 12.63 15.08
CA ILE A 260 -4.03 11.99 14.24
C ILE A 260 -4.32 10.50 14.15
N THR A 261 -4.41 10.00 12.91
CA THR A 261 -4.51 8.58 12.61
C THR A 261 -3.29 8.13 11.83
N GLU A 262 -2.70 7.01 12.25
CA GLU A 262 -1.58 6.37 11.57
C GLU A 262 -2.09 5.12 10.83
N GLY A 263 -1.75 4.96 9.55
CA GLY A 263 -2.13 3.77 8.79
C GLY A 263 -3.62 3.72 8.41
N ARG A 264 -4.16 2.49 8.36
CA ARG A 264 -5.53 2.21 7.93
C ARG A 264 -6.51 2.60 9.02
N ILE A 265 -7.65 3.17 8.65
CA ILE A 265 -8.73 3.35 9.64
C ILE A 265 -9.41 1.99 9.78
N ILE A 266 -9.12 1.26 10.86
CA ILE A 266 -9.86 0.04 11.20
C ILE A 266 -11.26 0.49 11.64
N ARG A 267 -12.27 0.24 10.79
CA ARG A 267 -13.69 0.44 11.11
C ARG A 267 -14.32 -0.82 11.62
#